data_AF-R7J0N4-F1
#
_entry.id   AF-R7J0N4-F1
#
_cell.length_a   1.000
_cell.length_b   1.000
_cell.length_c   1.000
_cell.angle_alpha   90.00
_cell.angle_beta   90.00
_cell.angle_gamma   90.00
#
_symmetry.space_group_name_H-M   'P 1'
#
loop_
_entity.id
_entity.type
_entity.pdbx_description
1 polymer ?
#
loop_
_entity_poly.entity_id
_entity_poly.type
_entity_poly.pdbx_seq_one_letter_code
_entity_poly.pdbx_strand_id
1 'polypeptide(L)'
;MNTTKTTINNEAIVLNRMFTGDYLEENIGHEVINLFKSDNGKYYLYLNALGSFQSIWKSRIKSMLMVRTIQGAKMLEVIGLATGLKDVYKPELAEKAPQTKNAAKADDERYSQPKLKKNQDDFIAANRITYDGVSLNAIFSGNRFQQDVNITFEAERVVKPKKPIYITFEADTTAQERLIGNDILVKLTGLNAAKASLKQYIENSGTAANAYSALSSLIDNADLWDEGVGTVAESKAELEHTTTETMFDICGVAYSELAYSNAIAYFFERYPHLFTGFMHELGVDFPITGRFDVKRELLNIDLLFTNGEKSVVIENKIKSGINGLDKHDPNKSQLEKYYRLLDKTDKKYADMISDKATIKNLRHRFPNPQFFVLTPDYNNVDLSQYTCNEKYTKVHYSQLYAYLKTTAEYKNDGDYQFHEYVDSLERHASPYDNELYVTTLQRFMDMIQDSKT
;
A
#
# COMPACT_ATOMS: atom_id res chain seq x y z
N MET A 1 -45.59 20.10 -27.43
CA MET A 1 -44.21 19.97 -27.93
C MET A 1 -43.44 19.12 -26.93
N ASN A 2 -43.19 17.85 -27.27
CA ASN A 2 -42.36 16.97 -26.44
C ASN A 2 -40.89 17.37 -26.66
N THR A 3 -40.28 17.95 -25.64
CA THR A 3 -38.84 18.18 -25.58
C THR A 3 -38.14 16.84 -25.40
N THR A 4 -37.71 16.24 -26.51
CA THR A 4 -36.71 15.18 -26.51
C THR A 4 -35.45 15.71 -25.83
N LYS A 5 -35.20 15.27 -24.59
CA LYS A 5 -33.88 15.39 -23.96
C LYS A 5 -32.91 14.54 -24.79
N THR A 6 -32.17 15.18 -25.68
CA THR A 6 -30.99 14.60 -26.29
C THR A 6 -30.02 14.31 -25.15
N THR A 7 -29.95 13.05 -24.73
CA THR A 7 -29.00 12.64 -23.70
C THR A 7 -27.66 12.60 -24.40
N ILE A 8 -26.83 13.62 -24.21
CA ILE A 8 -25.45 13.62 -24.69
C ILE A 8 -24.76 12.49 -23.90
N ASN A 9 -24.58 11.33 -24.52
CA ASN A 9 -23.89 10.20 -23.91
C ASN A 9 -22.39 10.48 -23.91
N ASN A 10 -21.94 11.29 -22.95
CA ASN A 10 -20.52 11.61 -22.80
C ASN A 10 -19.76 10.36 -22.37
N GLU A 11 -18.64 10.07 -23.02
CA GLU A 11 -17.78 8.94 -22.66
C GLU A 11 -17.11 9.16 -21.30
N ALA A 12 -16.60 8.08 -20.71
CA ALA A 12 -15.89 8.13 -19.44
C ALA A 12 -14.66 7.23 -19.42
N ILE A 13 -13.66 7.65 -18.64
CA ILE A 13 -12.53 6.83 -18.21
C ILE A 13 -12.77 6.51 -16.74
N VAL A 14 -12.52 5.27 -16.32
CA VAL A 14 -12.63 4.88 -14.91
C VAL A 14 -11.26 4.63 -14.31
N LEU A 15 -11.00 5.25 -13.16
CA LEU A 15 -9.88 4.89 -12.28
C LEU A 15 -10.36 3.76 -11.37
N ASN A 16 -9.82 2.56 -11.54
CA ASN A 16 -10.14 1.37 -10.77
C ASN A 16 -9.03 1.11 -9.76
N ARG A 17 -9.31 1.33 -8.46
CA ARG A 17 -8.34 1.11 -7.39
C ARG A 17 -8.23 -0.37 -7.09
N MET A 18 -7.01 -0.86 -7.16
CA MET A 18 -6.66 -2.26 -7.00
C MET A 18 -6.04 -2.49 -5.62
N PHE A 19 -6.19 -3.69 -5.06
CA PHE A 19 -5.49 -4.13 -3.85
C PHE A 19 -5.74 -3.20 -2.66
N THR A 20 -7.00 -2.81 -2.45
CA THR A 20 -7.41 -1.93 -1.37
C THR A 20 -8.71 -2.43 -0.76
N GLY A 21 -8.74 -2.54 0.57
CA GLY A 21 -9.93 -2.86 1.37
C GLY A 21 -9.80 -4.15 2.18
N ASP A 22 -10.40 -4.13 3.37
CA ASP A 22 -10.27 -5.18 4.39
C ASP A 22 -10.78 -6.56 3.94
N TYR A 23 -11.62 -6.62 2.90
CA TYR A 23 -12.12 -7.89 2.35
C TYR A 23 -11.02 -8.79 1.76
N LEU A 24 -9.88 -8.20 1.42
CA LEU A 24 -8.68 -8.90 0.95
C LEU A 24 -7.94 -9.62 2.07
N GLU A 25 -8.31 -9.43 3.34
CA GLU A 25 -7.69 -10.17 4.45
C GLU A 25 -8.11 -11.64 4.45
N GLU A 26 -9.36 -11.94 4.07
CA GLU A 26 -9.94 -13.29 4.10
C GLU A 26 -10.31 -13.86 2.73
N ASN A 27 -10.18 -13.09 1.64
CA ASN A 27 -10.56 -13.52 0.29
C ASN A 27 -9.50 -13.16 -0.75
N ILE A 28 -9.62 -13.76 -1.92
CA ILE A 28 -8.92 -13.31 -3.12
C ILE A 28 -9.70 -12.17 -3.73
N GLY A 29 -9.00 -11.05 -3.96
CA GLY A 29 -9.52 -9.92 -4.71
C GLY A 29 -9.89 -10.32 -6.12
N HIS A 30 -11.15 -10.08 -6.53
CA HIS A 30 -11.58 -10.45 -7.88
C HIS A 30 -10.86 -9.63 -8.95
N GLU A 31 -10.32 -8.47 -8.57
CA GLU A 31 -9.52 -7.62 -9.44
C GLU A 31 -8.22 -8.28 -9.92
N VAL A 32 -7.78 -9.39 -9.30
CA VAL A 32 -6.57 -10.11 -9.74
C VAL A 32 -6.60 -10.50 -11.21
N ILE A 33 -7.79 -10.80 -11.76
CA ILE A 33 -7.94 -11.16 -13.18
C ILE A 33 -7.59 -10.02 -14.12
N ASN A 34 -7.62 -8.77 -13.65
CA ASN A 34 -7.28 -7.61 -14.48
C ASN A 34 -5.81 -7.63 -14.93
N LEU A 35 -4.97 -8.42 -14.26
CA LEU A 35 -3.54 -8.53 -14.53
C LEU A 35 -3.19 -9.58 -15.58
N PHE A 36 -4.16 -10.42 -15.98
CA PHE A 36 -3.89 -11.60 -16.80
C PHE A 36 -4.81 -11.69 -18.01
N LYS A 37 -4.27 -12.25 -19.08
CA LYS A 37 -5.04 -12.80 -20.19
C LYS A 37 -5.62 -14.14 -19.78
N SER A 38 -6.87 -14.39 -20.12
CA SER A 38 -7.47 -15.72 -19.92
C SER A 38 -6.99 -16.70 -21.00
N ASP A 39 -7.11 -17.99 -20.73
CA ASP A 39 -6.62 -19.05 -21.63
C ASP A 39 -7.35 -19.08 -22.98
N ASN A 40 -8.53 -18.46 -23.07
CA ASN A 40 -9.28 -18.33 -24.33
C ASN A 40 -8.75 -17.18 -25.24
N GLY A 41 -7.69 -16.49 -24.80
CA GLY A 41 -7.04 -15.42 -25.56
C GLY A 41 -7.68 -14.03 -25.40
N LYS A 42 -8.68 -13.87 -24.53
CA LYS A 42 -9.34 -12.59 -24.26
C LYS A 42 -8.95 -12.02 -22.89
N TYR A 43 -9.15 -10.71 -22.75
CA TYR A 43 -9.01 -9.99 -21.49
C TYR A 43 -10.37 -9.78 -20.83
N TYR A 44 -10.48 -10.20 -19.57
CA TYR A 44 -11.66 -9.98 -18.74
C TYR A 44 -11.28 -9.12 -17.56
N LEU A 45 -12.15 -8.17 -17.23
CA LEU A 45 -11.88 -7.16 -16.22
C LEU A 45 -12.98 -7.11 -15.19
N TYR A 46 -12.57 -6.87 -13.96
CA TYR A 46 -13.40 -6.65 -12.79
C TYR A 46 -13.23 -5.21 -12.30
N LEU A 47 -14.36 -4.51 -12.13
CA LEU A 47 -14.44 -3.13 -11.66
C LEU A 47 -14.78 -3.07 -10.17
N ASN A 48 -13.88 -2.54 -9.36
CA ASN A 48 -14.12 -2.36 -7.93
C ASN A 48 -15.17 -1.27 -7.65
N ALA A 49 -15.88 -1.29 -6.52
CA ALA A 49 -16.18 -2.46 -5.70
C ALA A 49 -17.37 -3.23 -6.31
N LEU A 50 -17.44 -4.54 -6.04
CA LEU A 50 -18.53 -5.46 -6.37
C LEU A 50 -18.73 -5.79 -7.87
N GLY A 51 -17.77 -5.46 -8.73
CA GLY A 51 -17.84 -5.74 -10.17
C GLY A 51 -18.92 -4.95 -10.92
N SER A 52 -19.57 -3.98 -10.28
CA SER A 52 -20.80 -3.35 -10.79
C SER A 52 -20.63 -1.87 -11.15
N PHE A 53 -21.51 -1.39 -12.03
CA PHE A 53 -21.69 0.04 -12.33
C PHE A 53 -23.17 0.39 -12.46
N GLN A 54 -23.53 1.66 -12.24
CA GLN A 54 -24.91 2.11 -12.44
C GLN A 54 -25.28 2.15 -13.92
N SER A 55 -26.56 1.97 -14.24
CA SER A 55 -27.07 1.96 -15.64
C SER A 55 -26.68 3.17 -16.47
N ILE A 56 -26.47 4.33 -15.84
CA ILE A 56 -25.98 5.55 -16.50
C ILE A 56 -24.59 5.40 -17.13
N TRP A 57 -23.82 4.37 -16.77
CA TRP A 57 -22.47 4.11 -17.27
C TRP A 57 -22.42 3.04 -18.36
N LYS A 58 -23.54 2.35 -18.60
CA LYS A 58 -23.64 1.30 -19.61
C LYS A 58 -23.18 1.83 -20.97
N SER A 59 -22.24 1.14 -21.60
CA SER A 59 -21.61 1.46 -22.88
C SER A 59 -20.84 2.79 -22.97
N ARG A 60 -20.69 3.51 -21.85
CA ARG A 60 -20.01 4.83 -21.80
C ARG A 60 -18.58 4.76 -21.30
N ILE A 61 -18.20 3.73 -20.55
CA ILE A 61 -16.83 3.55 -20.05
C ILE A 61 -15.97 2.98 -21.19
N LYS A 62 -15.00 3.74 -21.70
CA LYS A 62 -14.18 3.34 -22.86
C LYS A 62 -12.82 2.76 -22.47
N SER A 63 -12.30 3.24 -21.34
CA SER A 63 -11.01 2.84 -20.82
C SER A 63 -11.05 2.73 -19.31
N MET A 64 -10.23 1.82 -18.78
CA MET A 64 -10.02 1.62 -17.35
C MET A 64 -8.53 1.74 -17.05
N LEU A 65 -8.18 2.68 -16.17
CA LEU A 65 -6.85 2.74 -15.57
C LEU A 65 -6.90 1.96 -14.26
N MET A 66 -6.09 0.93 -14.17
CA MET A 66 -5.84 0.19 -12.93
C MET A 66 -4.84 0.99 -12.13
N VAL A 67 -5.22 1.37 -10.92
CA VAL A 67 -4.41 2.25 -10.09
C VAL A 67 -4.26 1.70 -8.68
N ARG A 68 -3.15 2.00 -8.01
CA ARG A 68 -2.98 1.76 -6.58
C ARG A 68 -2.71 3.07 -5.84
N THR A 69 -3.13 3.14 -4.58
CA THR A 69 -2.93 4.34 -3.76
C THR A 69 -1.51 4.35 -3.21
N ILE A 70 -0.82 5.49 -3.34
CA ILE A 70 0.46 5.70 -2.65
C ILE A 70 0.14 6.37 -1.31
N GLN A 71 0.26 5.60 -0.23
CA GLN A 71 -0.04 6.08 1.11
C GLN A 71 0.84 7.28 1.47
N GLY A 72 0.23 8.31 2.09
CA GLY A 72 0.94 9.52 2.50
C GLY A 72 1.44 10.46 1.38
N ALA A 73 1.32 10.07 0.10
CA ALA A 73 1.79 10.89 -1.03
C ALA A 73 0.67 11.64 -1.77
N LYS A 74 -0.61 11.35 -1.45
CA LYS A 74 -1.80 11.87 -2.13
C LYS A 74 -1.74 11.68 -3.66
N MET A 75 -1.21 10.53 -4.08
CA MET A 75 -1.08 10.14 -5.47
C MET A 75 -1.61 8.74 -5.69
N LEU A 76 -1.96 8.47 -6.93
CA LEU A 76 -2.24 7.14 -7.43
C LEU A 76 -1.13 6.75 -8.40
N GLU A 77 -0.66 5.52 -8.34
CA GLU A 77 0.21 4.97 -9.38
C GLU A 77 -0.64 4.16 -10.36
N VAL A 78 -0.40 4.36 -11.65
CA VAL A 78 -1.00 3.55 -12.70
C VAL A 78 -0.21 2.26 -12.83
N ILE A 79 -0.87 1.13 -12.67
CA ILE A 79 -0.27 -0.21 -12.78
C ILE A 79 -0.75 -0.98 -14.02
N GLY A 80 -1.77 -0.45 -14.70
CA GLY A 80 -2.28 -1.04 -15.94
C GLY A 80 -3.31 -0.16 -16.63
N LEU A 81 -3.48 -0.40 -17.92
CA LEU A 81 -4.47 0.24 -18.77
C LEU A 81 -5.23 -0.82 -19.54
N ALA A 82 -6.55 -0.70 -19.57
CA ALA A 82 -7.41 -1.44 -20.48
C ALA A 82 -8.23 -0.51 -21.39
N THR A 83 -8.31 -0.87 -22.67
CA THR A 83 -9.07 -0.12 -23.69
C THR A 83 -9.96 -1.05 -24.54
N GLY A 84 -10.91 -0.45 -25.26
CA GLY A 84 -11.86 -1.20 -26.09
C GLY A 84 -12.87 -1.98 -25.25
N LEU A 85 -13.34 -1.38 -24.15
CA LEU A 85 -14.18 -2.07 -23.17
C LEU A 85 -15.59 -2.35 -23.70
N LYS A 86 -16.05 -3.60 -23.47
CA LYS A 86 -17.41 -4.07 -23.75
C LYS A 86 -18.04 -4.57 -22.46
N ASP A 87 -19.26 -4.11 -22.19
CA ASP A 87 -20.01 -4.48 -20.98
C ASP A 87 -20.35 -5.98 -20.99
N VAL A 88 -19.86 -6.69 -19.97
CA VAL A 88 -20.31 -8.05 -19.63
C VAL A 88 -21.35 -7.98 -18.52
N TYR A 89 -21.10 -7.12 -17.53
CA TYR A 89 -22.05 -6.84 -16.47
C TYR A 89 -23.31 -6.12 -17.00
N LYS A 90 -24.47 -6.58 -16.52
CA LYS A 90 -25.79 -6.06 -16.92
C LYS A 90 -26.48 -5.40 -15.72
N PRO A 91 -26.43 -4.06 -15.57
CA PRO A 91 -27.03 -3.37 -14.44
C PRO A 91 -28.53 -3.59 -14.32
N GLU A 92 -29.23 -3.88 -15.41
CA GLU A 92 -30.66 -4.21 -15.42
C GLU A 92 -31.01 -5.53 -14.71
N LEU A 93 -30.04 -6.42 -14.51
CA LEU A 93 -30.24 -7.68 -13.77
C LEU A 93 -29.98 -7.52 -12.27
N ALA A 94 -29.41 -6.39 -11.85
CA ALA A 94 -29.11 -6.13 -10.45
C ALA A 94 -30.40 -5.87 -9.68
N GLU A 95 -30.59 -6.58 -8.59
CA GLU A 95 -31.75 -6.41 -7.74
C GLU A 95 -31.50 -5.28 -6.73
N LYS A 96 -32.56 -4.54 -6.36
CA LYS A 96 -32.41 -3.46 -5.38
C LYS A 96 -32.26 -4.07 -3.99
N ALA A 97 -31.21 -3.69 -3.27
CA ALA A 97 -31.05 -4.08 -1.89
C ALA A 97 -32.33 -3.80 -1.06
N PRO A 98 -32.74 -4.69 -0.14
CA PRO A 98 -33.95 -4.51 0.64
C PRO A 98 -33.83 -3.22 1.47
N GLN A 99 -34.84 -2.36 1.41
CA GLN A 99 -34.90 -1.19 2.30
C GLN A 99 -35.38 -1.63 3.70
N THR A 100 -34.56 -2.35 4.45
CA THR A 100 -34.87 -2.65 5.85
C THR A 100 -34.37 -1.51 6.75
N LYS A 101 -35.26 -0.99 7.59
CA LYS A 101 -35.00 0.13 8.52
C LYS A 101 -34.02 -0.17 9.66
N ASN A 102 -33.41 -1.36 9.68
CA ASN A 102 -32.48 -1.80 10.73
C ASN A 102 -31.14 -2.16 10.09
N ALA A 103 -30.32 -1.15 9.80
CA ALA A 103 -28.99 -1.29 9.21
C ALA A 103 -27.98 -2.06 10.10
N ALA A 104 -28.30 -2.30 11.38
CA ALA A 104 -27.39 -2.89 12.36
C ALA A 104 -27.33 -4.44 12.38
N LYS A 105 -28.02 -5.13 11.45
CA LYS A 105 -27.96 -6.60 11.30
C LYS A 105 -27.62 -7.07 9.89
N ALA A 106 -27.25 -6.15 8.99
CA ALA A 106 -27.04 -6.44 7.57
C ALA A 106 -25.60 -6.83 7.21
N ASP A 107 -24.69 -6.84 8.19
CA ASP A 107 -23.26 -7.03 7.91
C ASP A 107 -22.87 -8.50 7.66
N ASP A 108 -23.75 -9.46 7.99
CA ASP A 108 -23.43 -10.90 7.91
C ASP A 108 -24.11 -11.67 6.76
N GLU A 109 -25.18 -11.14 6.15
CA GLU A 109 -25.89 -11.81 5.06
C GLU A 109 -25.87 -10.94 3.80
N ARG A 110 -24.92 -11.23 2.90
CA ARG A 110 -24.89 -10.57 1.60
C ARG A 110 -26.20 -10.77 0.86
N TYR A 111 -26.67 -9.67 0.28
CA TYR A 111 -27.83 -9.68 -0.59
C TYR A 111 -27.53 -10.46 -1.86
N SER A 112 -28.03 -11.70 -1.94
CA SER A 112 -27.87 -12.58 -3.10
C SER A 112 -28.61 -12.03 -4.32
N GLN A 113 -27.94 -12.00 -5.47
CA GLN A 113 -28.52 -11.59 -6.76
C GLN A 113 -28.55 -12.78 -7.74
N PRO A 114 -29.50 -13.73 -7.61
CA PRO A 114 -29.47 -15.00 -8.32
C PRO A 114 -29.54 -14.86 -9.86
N LYS A 115 -30.29 -13.86 -10.36
CA LYS A 115 -30.38 -13.58 -11.81
C LYS A 115 -29.04 -13.11 -12.38
N LEU A 116 -28.36 -12.25 -11.63
CA LEU A 116 -27.06 -11.71 -11.99
C LEU A 116 -25.99 -12.81 -11.94
N LYS A 117 -25.95 -13.58 -10.85
CA LYS A 117 -25.05 -14.72 -10.70
C LYS A 117 -25.22 -15.74 -11.82
N LYS A 118 -26.47 -16.13 -12.12
CA LYS A 118 -26.75 -17.04 -13.23
C LYS A 118 -26.27 -16.48 -14.57
N ASN A 119 -26.49 -15.19 -14.84
CA ASN A 119 -26.01 -14.58 -16.08
C ASN A 119 -24.47 -14.60 -16.19
N GLN A 120 -23.77 -14.36 -15.08
CA GLN A 120 -22.30 -14.42 -15.01
C GLN A 120 -21.79 -15.85 -15.22
N ASP A 121 -22.39 -16.83 -14.55
CA ASP A 121 -22.03 -18.25 -14.69
C ASP A 121 -22.24 -18.76 -16.12
N ASP A 122 -23.39 -18.44 -16.73
CA ASP A 122 -23.69 -18.82 -18.11
C ASP A 122 -22.68 -18.18 -19.08
N PHE A 123 -22.29 -16.91 -18.85
CA PHE A 123 -21.29 -16.22 -19.69
C PHE A 123 -19.90 -16.85 -19.55
N ILE A 124 -19.46 -17.15 -18.32
CA ILE A 124 -18.17 -17.78 -18.02
C ILE A 124 -18.09 -19.17 -18.67
N ALA A 125 -19.14 -19.98 -18.52
CA ALA A 125 -19.22 -21.31 -19.10
C ALA A 125 -19.22 -21.27 -20.64
N ALA A 126 -20.06 -20.41 -21.24
CA ALA A 126 -20.17 -20.30 -22.70
C ALA A 126 -18.86 -19.85 -23.37
N ASN A 127 -18.07 -19.02 -22.71
CA ASN A 127 -16.80 -18.51 -23.22
C ASN A 127 -15.57 -19.31 -22.72
N ARG A 128 -15.77 -20.37 -21.91
CA ARG A 128 -14.70 -21.20 -21.33
C ARG A 128 -13.62 -20.36 -20.62
N ILE A 129 -14.06 -19.40 -19.80
CA ILE A 129 -13.16 -18.45 -19.15
C ILE A 129 -12.39 -19.18 -18.04
N THR A 130 -11.10 -19.36 -18.29
CA THR A 130 -10.18 -20.17 -17.50
C THR A 130 -8.84 -19.43 -17.35
N TYR A 131 -8.15 -19.71 -16.25
CA TYR A 131 -6.80 -19.23 -15.98
C TYR A 131 -5.93 -20.41 -15.55
N ASP A 132 -4.88 -20.71 -16.33
CA ASP A 132 -4.05 -21.91 -16.17
C ASP A 132 -4.89 -23.20 -16.10
N GLY A 133 -5.96 -23.28 -16.91
CA GLY A 133 -6.87 -24.42 -17.02
C GLY A 133 -7.98 -24.49 -15.96
N VAL A 134 -7.98 -23.60 -14.96
CA VAL A 134 -9.00 -23.59 -13.89
C VAL A 134 -10.10 -22.58 -14.24
N SER A 135 -11.37 -22.99 -14.14
CA SER A 135 -12.49 -22.09 -14.43
C SER A 135 -12.53 -20.92 -13.45
N LEU A 136 -12.89 -19.72 -13.93
CA LEU A 136 -12.96 -18.52 -13.08
C LEU A 136 -13.86 -18.71 -11.85
N ASN A 137 -14.98 -19.42 -12.01
CA ASN A 137 -15.89 -19.71 -10.90
C ASN A 137 -15.29 -20.63 -9.85
N ALA A 138 -14.42 -21.57 -10.24
CA ALA A 138 -13.73 -22.44 -9.30
C ALA A 138 -12.68 -21.68 -8.48
N ILE A 139 -11.92 -20.79 -9.12
CA ILE A 139 -10.90 -19.94 -8.47
C ILE A 139 -11.50 -19.15 -7.31
N PHE A 140 -12.67 -18.54 -7.51
CA PHE A 140 -13.33 -17.74 -6.47
C PHE A 140 -14.29 -18.53 -5.57
N SER A 141 -14.41 -19.84 -5.75
CA SER A 141 -15.37 -20.64 -4.99
C SER A 141 -15.06 -20.71 -3.48
N GLY A 142 -13.77 -20.61 -3.13
CA GLY A 142 -13.26 -20.65 -1.75
C GLY A 142 -13.41 -19.33 -0.99
N ASN A 143 -13.80 -18.24 -1.66
CA ASN A 143 -14.01 -16.96 -1.00
C ASN A 143 -15.20 -17.06 -0.02
N ARG A 144 -14.95 -16.84 1.28
CA ARG A 144 -16.00 -16.59 2.29
C ARG A 144 -16.97 -15.52 1.78
N PHE A 145 -16.36 -14.51 1.17
CA PHE A 145 -16.75 -13.40 0.31
C PHE A 145 -17.34 -13.63 -1.11
N GLN A 146 -18.03 -14.72 -1.49
CA GLN A 146 -18.50 -14.95 -2.90
C GLN A 146 -19.32 -13.83 -3.59
N GLN A 147 -18.75 -13.09 -4.54
CA GLN A 147 -19.49 -12.05 -5.22
C GLN A 147 -20.37 -12.58 -6.36
N ASP A 148 -21.50 -11.92 -6.61
CA ASP A 148 -22.39 -12.30 -7.71
C ASP A 148 -21.83 -11.91 -9.09
N VAL A 149 -20.81 -11.05 -9.13
CA VAL A 149 -20.17 -10.57 -10.36
C VAL A 149 -18.69 -10.90 -10.32
N ASN A 150 -18.24 -11.69 -11.30
CA ASN A 150 -16.83 -12.02 -11.48
C ASN A 150 -16.19 -11.22 -12.62
N ILE A 151 -17.01 -10.76 -13.59
CA ILE A 151 -16.54 -10.03 -14.77
C ILE A 151 -17.45 -8.83 -15.03
N THR A 152 -16.83 -7.65 -15.11
CA THR A 152 -17.47 -6.40 -15.49
C THR A 152 -17.35 -6.15 -16.99
N PHE A 153 -16.15 -6.29 -17.56
CA PHE A 153 -15.88 -5.97 -18.96
C PHE A 153 -15.09 -7.08 -19.67
N GLU A 154 -15.26 -7.17 -20.99
CA GLU A 154 -14.29 -7.74 -21.92
C GLU A 154 -13.50 -6.57 -22.54
N ALA A 155 -12.18 -6.71 -22.68
CA ALA A 155 -11.32 -5.67 -23.25
C ALA A 155 -10.58 -6.15 -24.50
N GLU A 156 -10.30 -5.22 -25.42
CA GLU A 156 -9.52 -5.49 -26.63
C GLU A 156 -8.02 -5.50 -26.34
N ARG A 157 -7.58 -4.63 -25.43
CA ARG A 157 -6.18 -4.47 -25.05
C ARG A 157 -6.06 -4.22 -23.56
N VAL A 158 -5.09 -4.90 -22.93
CA VAL A 158 -4.66 -4.67 -21.55
C VAL A 158 -3.13 -4.64 -21.52
N VAL A 159 -2.55 -3.57 -20.98
CA VAL A 159 -1.11 -3.29 -21.01
C VAL A 159 -0.60 -2.73 -19.69
N LYS A 160 0.68 -2.97 -19.39
CA LYS A 160 1.41 -2.35 -18.28
C LYS A 160 2.13 -1.09 -18.76
N PRO A 161 2.41 -0.11 -17.88
CA PRO A 161 3.23 1.03 -18.24
C PRO A 161 4.72 0.64 -18.35
N LYS A 162 5.46 1.21 -19.32
CA LYS A 162 6.91 0.96 -19.48
C LYS A 162 7.78 1.66 -18.43
N LYS A 163 7.22 2.69 -17.81
CA LYS A 163 7.84 3.51 -16.76
C LYS A 163 6.79 3.91 -15.75
N PRO A 164 7.14 4.23 -14.50
CA PRO A 164 6.17 4.67 -13.51
C PRO A 164 5.36 5.89 -13.99
N ILE A 165 4.04 5.83 -13.78
CA ILE A 165 3.09 6.90 -14.10
C ILE A 165 2.25 7.15 -12.86
N TYR A 166 2.18 8.41 -12.48
CA TYR A 166 1.47 8.88 -11.30
C TYR A 166 0.34 9.83 -11.66
N ILE A 167 -0.73 9.79 -10.88
CA ILE A 167 -1.89 10.67 -10.99
C ILE A 167 -2.02 11.42 -9.66
N THR A 168 -2.18 12.73 -9.74
CA THR A 168 -2.50 13.57 -8.58
C THR A 168 -3.73 14.43 -8.84
N PHE A 169 -4.47 14.68 -7.76
CA PHE A 169 -5.58 15.63 -7.71
C PHE A 169 -5.17 16.94 -7.01
N GLU A 170 -3.95 17.01 -6.47
CA GLU A 170 -3.47 18.19 -5.76
C GLU A 170 -3.11 19.30 -6.77
N ALA A 171 -3.40 20.55 -6.38
CA ALA A 171 -3.04 21.72 -7.17
C ALA A 171 -1.55 22.09 -7.00
N ASP A 172 -1.02 21.99 -5.77
CA ASP A 172 0.41 22.10 -5.49
C ASP A 172 1.04 20.71 -5.54
N THR A 173 1.96 20.53 -6.49
CA THR A 173 2.62 19.25 -6.76
C THR A 173 4.08 19.22 -6.33
N THR A 174 4.56 20.24 -5.61
CA THR A 174 5.99 20.37 -5.27
C THR A 174 6.51 19.16 -4.50
N ALA A 175 5.72 18.63 -3.56
CA ALA A 175 6.09 17.44 -2.78
C ALA A 175 6.07 16.17 -3.64
N GLN A 176 5.07 16.04 -4.52
CA GLN A 176 4.90 14.91 -5.43
C GLN A 176 6.02 14.84 -6.46
N GLU A 177 6.35 15.96 -7.10
CA GLU A 177 7.42 16.06 -8.10
C GLU A 177 8.79 15.75 -7.49
N ARG A 178 9.03 16.12 -6.22
CA ARG A 178 10.24 15.69 -5.50
C ARG A 178 10.28 14.19 -5.24
N LEU A 179 9.14 13.58 -4.92
CA LEU A 179 9.06 12.15 -4.60
C LEU A 179 9.32 11.28 -5.83
N ILE A 180 8.75 11.64 -6.97
CA ILE A 180 8.80 10.81 -8.19
C ILE A 180 9.99 11.12 -9.10
N GLY A 181 10.70 12.23 -8.86
CA GLY A 181 11.84 12.65 -9.65
C GLY A 181 11.51 12.87 -11.14
N ASN A 182 12.01 11.98 -12.00
CA ASN A 182 11.88 12.09 -13.46
C ASN A 182 10.70 11.27 -14.03
N ASP A 183 9.89 10.65 -13.18
CA ASP A 183 8.73 9.87 -13.61
C ASP A 183 7.56 10.77 -14.04
N ILE A 184 6.54 10.15 -14.64
CA ILE A 184 5.43 10.89 -15.26
C ILE A 184 4.39 11.25 -14.19
N LEU A 185 4.03 12.53 -14.09
CA LEU A 185 2.92 13.01 -13.25
C LEU A 185 1.78 13.59 -14.09
N VAL A 186 0.59 13.01 -13.97
CA VAL A 186 -0.64 13.50 -14.57
C VAL A 186 -1.47 14.23 -13.54
N LYS A 187 -1.79 15.50 -13.83
CA LYS A 187 -2.54 16.38 -12.92
C LYS A 187 -4.01 16.41 -13.32
N LEU A 188 -4.89 15.96 -12.45
CA LEU A 188 -6.35 16.00 -12.64
C LEU A 188 -6.95 17.18 -11.87
N THR A 189 -6.53 18.39 -12.24
CA THR A 189 -6.94 19.64 -11.58
C THR A 189 -8.46 19.85 -11.63
N GLY A 190 -9.04 20.36 -10.55
CA GLY A 190 -10.47 20.68 -10.48
C GLY A 190 -11.36 19.49 -10.08
N LEU A 191 -10.77 18.33 -9.81
CA LEU A 191 -11.44 17.17 -9.23
C LEU A 191 -10.80 16.80 -7.89
N ASN A 192 -11.59 16.19 -7.00
CA ASN A 192 -11.09 15.59 -5.78
C ASN A 192 -10.96 14.08 -5.97
N ALA A 193 -9.94 13.47 -5.36
CA ALA A 193 -9.86 12.02 -5.25
C ALA A 193 -11.08 11.48 -4.49
N ALA A 194 -11.71 10.42 -4.98
CA ALA A 194 -12.77 9.75 -4.22
C ALA A 194 -12.19 9.21 -2.91
N LYS A 195 -12.83 9.47 -1.75
CA LYS A 195 -12.24 9.04 -0.47
C LYS A 195 -12.53 7.58 -0.15
N ALA A 196 -13.79 7.18 -0.23
CA ALA A 196 -14.26 5.84 0.15
C ALA A 196 -14.49 4.90 -1.04
N SER A 197 -14.61 5.42 -2.26
CA SER A 197 -14.91 4.59 -3.43
C SER A 197 -13.63 4.02 -4.03
N LEU A 198 -13.65 2.71 -4.32
CA LEU A 198 -12.59 2.03 -5.08
C LEU A 198 -12.66 2.31 -6.59
N LYS A 199 -13.66 3.05 -7.07
CA LYS A 199 -13.77 3.49 -8.46
C LYS A 199 -14.08 4.98 -8.56
N GLN A 200 -13.53 5.65 -9.56
CA GLN A 200 -13.83 7.05 -9.87
C GLN A 200 -13.99 7.23 -11.38
N TYR A 201 -15.15 7.71 -11.80
CA TYR A 201 -15.45 8.01 -13.21
C TYR A 201 -15.01 9.44 -13.54
N ILE A 202 -14.28 9.58 -14.64
CA ILE A 202 -13.85 10.84 -15.21
C ILE A 202 -14.63 10.99 -16.51
N GLU A 203 -15.66 11.83 -16.49
CA GLU A 203 -16.55 12.05 -17.63
C GLU A 203 -15.95 13.05 -18.62
N ASN A 204 -16.17 12.82 -19.90
CA ASN A 204 -15.89 13.78 -20.97
C ASN A 204 -16.95 14.90 -20.99
N SER A 205 -17.15 15.57 -19.86
CA SER A 205 -18.04 16.73 -19.75
C SER A 205 -17.89 17.49 -18.44
N GLY A 206 -18.45 18.69 -18.42
CA GLY A 206 -18.54 19.51 -17.21
C GLY A 206 -17.17 19.81 -16.61
N THR A 207 -17.08 19.75 -15.28
CA THR A 207 -15.85 20.04 -14.52
C THR A 207 -14.76 18.97 -14.70
N ALA A 208 -15.10 17.79 -15.25
CA ALA A 208 -14.15 16.69 -15.45
C ALA A 208 -13.49 16.70 -16.84
N ALA A 209 -13.91 17.56 -17.78
CA ALA A 209 -13.45 17.53 -19.17
C ALA A 209 -11.93 17.71 -19.32
N ASN A 210 -11.31 18.56 -18.50
CA ASN A 210 -9.85 18.75 -18.51
C ASN A 210 -9.11 17.52 -17.99
N ALA A 211 -9.61 16.93 -16.90
CA ALA A 211 -9.07 15.68 -16.37
C ALA A 211 -9.23 14.53 -17.37
N TYR A 212 -10.39 14.44 -18.04
CA TYR A 212 -10.62 13.47 -19.11
C TYR A 212 -9.60 13.66 -20.23
N SER A 213 -9.41 14.89 -20.72
CA SER A 213 -8.47 15.18 -21.82
C SER A 213 -7.02 14.84 -21.46
N ALA A 214 -6.61 15.10 -20.21
CA ALA A 214 -5.30 14.72 -19.70
C ALA A 214 -5.11 13.19 -19.68
N LEU A 215 -6.11 12.44 -19.21
CA LEU A 215 -6.07 10.98 -19.21
C LEU A 215 -6.16 10.40 -20.62
N SER A 216 -6.97 10.96 -21.52
CA SER A 216 -7.00 10.52 -22.92
C SER A 216 -5.64 10.71 -23.59
N SER A 217 -4.98 11.86 -23.37
CA SER A 217 -3.63 12.12 -23.90
C SER A 217 -2.60 11.12 -23.38
N LEU A 218 -2.71 10.70 -22.11
CA LEU A 218 -1.89 9.66 -21.51
C LEU A 218 -2.16 8.29 -22.18
N ILE A 219 -3.43 7.93 -22.34
CA ILE A 219 -3.88 6.64 -22.88
C ILE A 219 -3.46 6.49 -24.35
N ASP A 220 -3.61 7.55 -25.14
CA ASP A 220 -3.34 7.55 -26.59
C ASP A 220 -1.83 7.56 -26.90
N ASN A 221 -0.98 7.84 -25.92
CA ASN A 221 0.46 7.80 -26.08
C ASN A 221 0.98 6.35 -26.04
N ALA A 222 1.06 5.70 -27.21
CA ALA A 222 1.51 4.32 -27.35
C ALA A 222 2.93 4.06 -26.80
N ASP A 223 3.80 5.07 -26.75
CA ASP A 223 5.18 4.91 -26.29
C ASP A 223 5.26 4.59 -24.79
N LEU A 224 4.24 4.97 -24.01
CA LEU A 224 4.18 4.75 -22.57
C LEU A 224 3.80 3.34 -22.15
N TRP A 225 3.26 2.53 -23.08
CA TRP A 225 2.62 1.26 -22.76
C TRP A 225 3.36 0.09 -23.39
N ASP A 226 3.60 -0.94 -22.58
CA ASP A 226 4.29 -2.15 -22.98
C ASP A 226 3.44 -3.05 -23.89
N GLU A 227 3.98 -4.22 -24.26
CA GLU A 227 3.25 -5.30 -24.86
C GLU A 227 2.19 -5.86 -23.88
N GLY A 228 1.12 -6.45 -24.42
CA GLY A 228 -0.05 -6.84 -23.62
C GLY A 228 0.27 -7.81 -22.48
N VAL A 229 -0.58 -7.85 -21.45
CA VAL A 229 -0.39 -8.81 -20.35
C VAL A 229 -0.56 -10.25 -20.83
N GLY A 230 0.27 -11.15 -20.31
CA GLY A 230 0.25 -12.58 -20.62
C GLY A 230 -0.81 -13.36 -19.83
N THR A 231 -0.92 -14.64 -20.16
CA THR A 231 -1.66 -15.63 -19.37
C THR A 231 -0.93 -15.95 -18.08
N VAL A 232 -1.63 -16.56 -17.11
CA VAL A 232 -1.01 -17.02 -15.86
C VAL A 232 0.16 -17.99 -16.12
N ALA A 233 0.02 -18.87 -17.11
CA ALA A 233 1.07 -19.81 -17.48
C ALA A 233 2.32 -19.09 -18.02
N GLU A 234 2.14 -18.02 -18.81
CA GLU A 234 3.25 -17.21 -19.34
C GLU A 234 3.90 -16.34 -18.25
N SER A 235 3.14 -15.92 -17.24
CA SER A 235 3.62 -15.07 -16.14
C SER A 235 4.16 -15.83 -14.93
N LYS A 236 4.18 -17.18 -14.92
CA LYS A 236 4.59 -17.99 -13.75
C LYS A 236 5.95 -17.61 -13.18
N ALA A 237 6.95 -17.39 -14.03
CA ALA A 237 8.30 -17.03 -13.58
C ALA A 237 8.34 -15.64 -12.88
N GLU A 238 7.52 -14.68 -13.33
CA GLU A 238 7.38 -13.37 -12.68
C GLU A 238 6.64 -13.49 -11.33
N LEU A 239 5.70 -14.44 -11.24
CA LEU A 239 4.89 -14.68 -10.04
C LEU A 239 5.67 -15.46 -8.96
N GLU A 240 6.57 -16.35 -9.34
CA GLU A 240 7.45 -17.08 -8.41
C GLU A 240 8.54 -16.20 -7.77
N HIS A 241 8.81 -15.01 -8.31
CA HIS A 241 9.82 -14.07 -7.81
C HIS A 241 9.27 -13.01 -6.84
N THR A 242 8.02 -13.11 -6.40
CA THR A 242 7.46 -12.11 -5.48
C THR A 242 7.95 -12.36 -4.05
N THR A 243 9.06 -11.70 -3.72
CA THR A 243 9.72 -11.59 -2.40
C THR A 243 10.31 -12.89 -1.86
N THR A 244 11.55 -12.82 -1.36
CA THR A 244 12.11 -13.89 -0.52
C THR A 244 11.19 -14.05 0.69
N GLU A 245 10.48 -15.17 0.79
CA GLU A 245 9.72 -15.50 1.99
C GLU A 245 10.69 -15.62 3.15
N THR A 246 10.58 -14.70 4.13
CA THR A 246 11.46 -14.69 5.30
C THR A 246 10.76 -15.30 6.51
N MET A 247 11.50 -15.56 7.59
CA MET A 247 10.92 -15.98 8.87
C MET A 247 9.90 -14.97 9.41
N PHE A 248 10.01 -13.69 9.05
CA PHE A 248 9.04 -12.67 9.42
C PHE A 248 7.68 -12.91 8.74
N ASP A 249 7.70 -13.41 7.51
CA ASP A 249 6.49 -13.78 6.76
C ASP A 249 5.86 -15.03 7.33
N ILE A 250 6.66 -16.07 7.53
CA ILE A 250 6.20 -17.35 8.09
C ILE A 250 5.59 -17.16 9.48
N CYS A 251 6.17 -16.28 10.30
CA CYS A 251 5.65 -15.97 11.64
C CYS A 251 4.48 -14.96 11.63
N GLY A 252 4.09 -14.39 10.49
CA GLY A 252 3.03 -13.39 10.40
C GLY A 252 3.38 -12.06 11.09
N VAL A 253 4.67 -11.72 11.18
CA VAL A 253 5.18 -10.52 11.87
C VAL A 253 5.86 -9.52 10.93
N ALA A 254 5.73 -9.72 9.62
CA ALA A 254 6.39 -8.89 8.61
C ALA A 254 5.95 -7.42 8.57
N TYR A 255 4.92 -7.03 9.32
CA TYR A 255 4.52 -5.63 9.54
C TYR A 255 4.51 -5.22 11.02
N SER A 256 5.06 -6.06 11.89
CA SER A 256 5.09 -5.83 13.33
C SER A 256 6.22 -4.87 13.70
N GLU A 257 5.87 -3.61 14.01
CA GLU A 257 6.82 -2.62 14.54
C GLU A 257 7.61 -3.17 15.73
N LEU A 258 6.94 -3.94 16.59
CA LEU A 258 7.56 -4.61 17.73
C LEU A 258 8.60 -5.66 17.29
N ALA A 259 8.30 -6.50 16.30
CA ALA A 259 9.23 -7.52 15.82
C ALA A 259 10.49 -6.90 15.20
N TYR A 260 10.33 -5.84 14.40
CA TYR A 260 11.48 -5.12 13.84
C TYR A 260 12.29 -4.39 14.90
N SER A 261 11.65 -3.78 15.89
CA SER A 261 12.38 -3.19 17.03
C SER A 261 13.13 -4.27 17.83
N ASN A 262 12.56 -5.47 18.01
CA ASN A 262 13.27 -6.61 18.62
C ASN A 262 14.54 -6.96 17.82
N ALA A 263 14.39 -7.15 16.51
CA ALA A 263 15.49 -7.56 15.64
C ALA A 263 16.60 -6.50 15.57
N ILE A 264 16.24 -5.22 15.39
CA ILE A 264 17.19 -4.10 15.39
C ILE A 264 18.01 -4.10 16.69
N ALA A 265 17.35 -4.19 17.84
CA ALA A 265 18.07 -4.21 19.12
C ALA A 265 18.97 -5.44 19.27
N TYR A 266 18.47 -6.63 18.93
CA TYR A 266 19.23 -7.87 19.04
C TYR A 266 20.49 -7.84 18.17
N PHE A 267 20.36 -7.49 16.89
CA PHE A 267 21.49 -7.52 15.96
C PHE A 267 22.48 -6.39 16.20
N PHE A 268 22.04 -5.20 16.62
CA PHE A 268 22.97 -4.15 17.01
C PHE A 268 23.64 -4.42 18.36
N GLU A 269 23.00 -5.11 19.30
CA GLU A 269 23.66 -5.58 20.52
C GLU A 269 24.70 -6.67 20.21
N ARG A 270 24.39 -7.58 19.28
CA ARG A 270 25.29 -8.66 18.85
C ARG A 270 26.45 -8.16 17.99
N TYR A 271 26.20 -7.18 17.12
CA TYR A 271 27.16 -6.58 16.20
C TYR A 271 27.22 -5.05 16.38
N PRO A 272 27.79 -4.54 17.48
CA PRO A 272 27.73 -3.10 17.79
C PRO A 272 28.40 -2.19 16.76
N HIS A 273 29.42 -2.70 16.05
CA HIS A 273 30.07 -1.96 14.97
C HIS A 273 29.11 -1.67 13.81
N LEU A 274 28.08 -2.52 13.59
CA LEU A 274 27.06 -2.24 12.59
C LEU A 274 26.24 -1.01 12.96
N PHE A 275 25.90 -0.84 14.24
CA PHE A 275 25.22 0.36 14.73
C PHE A 275 26.09 1.60 14.56
N THR A 276 27.36 1.54 14.96
CA THR A 276 28.31 2.66 14.78
C THR A 276 28.45 3.05 13.31
N GLY A 277 28.60 2.07 12.41
CA GLY A 277 28.69 2.35 10.98
C GLY A 277 27.40 2.94 10.40
N PHE A 278 26.22 2.45 10.82
CA PHE A 278 24.95 3.03 10.39
C PHE A 278 24.76 4.46 10.89
N MET A 279 25.11 4.74 12.15
CA MET A 279 25.08 6.09 12.71
C MET A 279 26.04 7.01 11.96
N HIS A 280 27.23 6.53 11.58
CA HIS A 280 28.17 7.28 10.78
C HIS A 280 27.61 7.65 9.39
N GLU A 281 26.90 6.73 8.71
CA GLU A 281 26.19 7.03 7.45
C GLU A 281 25.15 8.16 7.62
N LEU A 282 24.57 8.28 8.82
CA LEU A 282 23.64 9.36 9.17
C LEU A 282 24.34 10.64 9.66
N GLY A 283 25.68 10.71 9.60
CA GLY A 283 26.48 11.85 10.05
C GLY A 283 26.64 11.93 11.57
N VAL A 284 26.40 10.83 12.28
CA VAL A 284 26.49 10.74 13.75
C VAL A 284 27.74 9.99 14.15
N ASP A 285 28.64 10.69 14.81
CA ASP A 285 29.78 10.07 15.49
C ASP A 285 29.31 9.35 16.77
N PHE A 286 29.26 8.02 16.75
CA PHE A 286 28.87 7.17 17.88
C PHE A 286 29.90 6.05 18.11
N PRO A 287 31.11 6.37 18.62
CA PRO A 287 32.15 5.37 18.82
C PRO A 287 31.82 4.49 20.01
N ILE A 288 32.08 3.18 19.88
CA ILE A 288 31.91 2.21 20.95
C ILE A 288 33.31 1.81 21.44
N THR A 289 33.81 2.52 22.44
CA THR A 289 35.13 2.28 23.07
C THR A 289 35.01 1.61 24.44
N GLY A 290 33.78 1.36 24.91
CA GLY A 290 33.48 0.81 26.22
C GLY A 290 32.05 0.25 26.29
N ARG A 291 31.24 0.75 27.24
CA ARG A 291 29.86 0.30 27.42
C ARG A 291 29.03 0.59 26.17
N PHE A 292 28.22 -0.38 25.72
CA PHE A 292 27.15 -0.19 24.75
C PHE A 292 25.88 -0.81 25.32
N ASP A 293 24.89 0.02 25.60
CA ASP A 293 23.62 -0.39 26.16
C ASP A 293 22.52 -0.20 25.12
N VAL A 294 21.79 -1.27 24.82
CA VAL A 294 20.52 -1.21 24.10
C VAL A 294 19.38 -1.35 25.12
N LYS A 295 18.36 -0.49 25.01
CA LYS A 295 17.16 -0.54 25.83
C LYS A 295 15.95 -0.42 24.93
N ARG A 296 14.97 -1.28 25.19
CA ARG A 296 13.68 -1.32 24.50
C ARG A 296 12.55 -1.14 25.47
N GLU A 297 11.48 -0.50 24.99
CA GLU A 297 10.26 -0.20 25.75
C GLU A 297 10.52 0.59 27.05
N LEU A 298 11.72 1.16 27.22
CA LEU A 298 12.04 1.95 28.40
C LEU A 298 11.26 3.26 28.31
N LEU A 299 10.22 3.39 29.15
CA LEU A 299 9.28 4.52 29.09
C LEU A 299 8.50 4.58 27.77
N ASN A 300 8.25 3.41 27.16
CA ASN A 300 7.63 3.25 25.84
C ASN A 300 8.47 3.75 24.66
N ILE A 301 9.77 4.02 24.86
CA ILE A 301 10.68 4.30 23.75
C ILE A 301 10.99 2.98 23.04
N ASP A 302 10.73 2.91 21.73
CA ASP A 302 10.93 1.69 20.94
C ASP A 302 12.38 1.19 21.03
N LEU A 303 13.34 2.10 20.78
CA LEU A 303 14.78 1.82 20.77
C LEU A 303 15.58 2.98 21.38
N LEU A 304 16.40 2.67 22.38
CA LEU A 304 17.30 3.62 23.03
C LEU A 304 18.70 2.99 23.19
N PHE A 305 19.68 3.61 22.54
CA PHE A 305 21.08 3.20 22.54
C PHE A 305 21.91 4.20 23.34
N THR A 306 22.94 3.74 24.05
CA THR A 306 23.93 4.65 24.65
C THR A 306 25.32 4.01 24.72
N ASN A 307 26.35 4.82 24.46
CA ASN A 307 27.74 4.46 24.72
C ASN A 307 28.26 5.04 26.05
N GLY A 308 27.38 5.62 26.87
CA GLY A 308 27.71 6.32 28.11
C GLY A 308 28.04 7.81 27.94
N GLU A 309 28.37 8.27 26.73
CA GLU A 309 28.68 9.69 26.43
C GLU A 309 27.58 10.37 25.59
N LYS A 310 26.99 9.60 24.68
CA LYS A 310 25.91 9.99 23.78
C LYS A 310 24.80 8.94 23.84
N SER A 311 23.61 9.34 23.40
CA SER A 311 22.47 8.45 23.30
C SER A 311 21.76 8.64 21.98
N VAL A 312 21.16 7.58 21.46
CA VAL A 312 20.36 7.61 20.24
C VAL A 312 18.99 7.04 20.55
N VAL A 313 17.96 7.78 20.20
CA VAL A 313 16.56 7.39 20.30
C VAL A 313 16.06 7.14 18.89
N ILE A 314 15.49 5.97 18.64
CA ILE A 314 14.81 5.66 17.38
C ILE A 314 13.37 5.31 17.72
N GLU A 315 12.43 6.11 17.24
CA GLU A 315 11.02 5.73 17.15
C GLU A 315 10.82 4.95 15.86
N ASN A 316 10.38 3.70 15.96
CA ASN A 316 10.16 2.83 14.81
C ASN A 316 8.68 2.91 14.38
N LYS A 317 8.44 3.08 13.09
CA LYS A 317 7.10 3.05 12.50
C LYS A 317 7.13 2.21 11.25
N ILE A 318 6.07 1.45 11.02
CA ILE A 318 5.87 0.69 9.77
C ILE A 318 4.54 1.09 9.15
N LYS A 319 3.41 0.67 9.75
CA LYS A 319 2.07 1.00 9.26
C LYS A 319 1.42 2.15 10.03
N SER A 320 1.77 2.33 11.29
CA SER A 320 1.10 3.33 12.13
C SER A 320 1.67 4.73 11.89
N GLY A 321 0.84 5.75 12.15
CA GLY A 321 1.32 7.12 12.35
C GLY A 321 1.96 7.27 13.73
N ILE A 322 2.48 8.45 14.05
CA ILE A 322 2.97 8.72 15.41
C ILE A 322 1.77 8.79 16.37
N ASN A 323 1.82 8.07 17.49
CA ASN A 323 0.71 8.07 18.43
C ASN A 323 0.59 9.42 19.14
N GLY A 324 -0.61 10.01 19.04
CA GLY A 324 -1.01 11.15 19.86
C GLY A 324 -1.19 10.74 21.32
N LEU A 325 -0.68 11.56 22.24
CA LEU A 325 -0.79 11.37 23.69
C LEU A 325 -2.02 12.08 24.27
N ASP A 326 -2.61 13.01 23.51
CA ASP A 326 -3.78 13.78 23.89
C ASP A 326 -4.86 13.68 22.80
N LYS A 327 -6.07 13.23 23.19
CA LYS A 327 -7.21 13.12 22.26
C LYS A 327 -7.75 14.50 21.85
N HIS A 328 -7.47 15.54 22.63
CA HIS A 328 -7.87 16.92 22.36
C HIS A 328 -6.79 17.73 21.65
N ASP A 329 -5.54 17.24 21.65
CA ASP A 329 -4.41 17.85 20.95
C ASP A 329 -3.56 16.76 20.27
N PRO A 330 -3.91 16.33 19.06
CA PRO A 330 -3.20 15.26 18.35
C PRO A 330 -1.76 15.63 17.99
N ASN A 331 -1.38 16.91 18.08
CA ASN A 331 -0.01 17.36 17.84
C ASN A 331 0.92 17.02 19.00
N LYS A 332 0.37 16.73 20.20
CA LYS A 332 1.12 16.17 21.32
C LYS A 332 1.27 14.68 21.14
N SER A 333 2.49 14.22 20.96
CA SER A 333 2.76 12.85 20.55
C SER A 333 3.90 12.22 21.34
N GLN A 334 4.15 10.94 21.08
CA GLN A 334 5.31 10.20 21.60
C GLN A 334 6.63 10.97 21.41
N LEU A 335 6.79 11.70 20.31
CA LEU A 335 8.00 12.47 20.01
C LEU A 335 8.26 13.58 21.03
N GLU A 336 7.23 14.33 21.41
CA GLU A 336 7.31 15.35 22.45
C GLU A 336 7.70 14.74 23.80
N LYS A 337 7.10 13.58 24.15
CA LYS A 337 7.40 12.86 25.38
C LYS A 337 8.87 12.47 25.46
N TYR A 338 9.41 11.80 24.47
CA TYR A 338 10.79 11.32 24.56
C TYR A 338 11.80 12.46 24.57
N TYR A 339 11.58 13.49 23.74
CA TYR A 339 12.44 14.67 23.71
C TYR A 339 12.48 15.34 25.08
N ARG A 340 11.32 15.62 25.68
CA ARG A 340 11.26 16.27 27.01
C ARG A 340 11.83 15.42 28.12
N LEU A 341 11.67 14.09 28.07
CA LEU A 341 12.24 13.21 29.09
C LEU A 341 13.77 13.19 29.05
N LEU A 342 14.36 13.12 27.86
CA LEU A 342 15.80 12.85 27.71
C LEU A 342 16.65 14.10 27.46
N ASP A 343 16.13 15.14 26.82
CA ASP A 343 16.91 16.34 26.52
C ASP A 343 17.04 17.24 27.74
N LYS A 344 18.28 17.46 28.20
CA LYS A 344 18.59 18.27 29.40
C LYS A 344 18.24 19.75 29.24
N THR A 345 18.17 20.26 28.00
CA THR A 345 17.89 21.66 27.70
C THR A 345 16.41 21.99 27.82
N ASP A 346 15.53 21.00 27.67
CA ASP A 346 14.11 21.19 27.87
C ASP A 346 13.79 21.27 29.37
N LYS A 347 13.08 22.34 29.77
CA LYS A 347 12.66 22.64 31.15
C LYS A 347 11.17 22.33 31.42
N LYS A 348 10.38 22.05 30.37
CA LYS A 348 8.94 21.73 30.45
C LYS A 348 8.67 20.27 30.84
N TYR A 349 9.72 19.45 30.97
CA TYR A 349 9.63 18.06 31.43
C TYR A 349 8.99 17.88 32.82
N ALA A 350 9.03 18.91 33.67
CA ALA A 350 8.47 18.87 35.02
C ALA A 350 6.94 18.65 35.02
N ASP A 351 6.28 18.95 33.90
CA ASP A 351 4.84 18.78 33.72
C ASP A 351 4.47 17.33 33.35
N MET A 352 5.47 16.46 33.05
CA MET A 352 5.24 15.12 32.50
C MET A 352 5.38 13.99 33.52
N ILE A 353 6.24 14.13 34.53
CA ILE A 353 6.41 13.16 35.62
C ILE A 353 6.69 13.94 36.91
N SER A 354 6.01 13.58 38.00
CA SER A 354 6.13 14.24 39.31
C SER A 354 7.49 14.01 40.01
N ASP A 355 8.15 12.89 39.72
CA ASP A 355 9.44 12.53 40.30
C ASP A 355 10.64 13.10 39.51
N LYS A 356 11.14 14.25 39.97
CA LYS A 356 12.33 14.91 39.42
C LYS A 356 13.61 14.09 39.56
N ALA A 357 13.73 13.22 40.57
CA ALA A 357 14.92 12.41 40.79
C ALA A 357 15.05 11.34 39.70
N THR A 358 13.93 10.69 39.34
CA THR A 358 13.86 9.74 38.24
C THR A 358 14.31 10.37 36.91
N ILE A 359 13.84 11.56 36.57
CA ILE A 359 14.26 12.24 35.32
C ILE A 359 15.74 12.62 35.36
N LYS A 360 16.24 13.11 36.49
CA LYS A 360 17.67 13.42 36.64
C LYS A 360 18.54 12.18 36.42
N ASN A 361 18.13 11.03 36.97
CA ASN A 361 18.82 9.76 36.79
C ASN A 361 18.76 9.27 35.33
N LEU A 362 17.60 9.38 34.67
CA LEU A 362 17.45 9.04 33.25
C LEU A 362 18.38 9.87 32.37
N ARG A 363 18.37 11.20 32.52
CA ARG A 363 19.23 12.12 31.75
C ARG A 363 20.72 11.93 32.05
N HIS A 364 21.07 11.44 33.24
CA HIS A 364 22.45 11.07 33.55
C HIS A 364 22.85 9.78 32.83
N ARG A 365 21.97 8.78 32.81
CA ARG A 365 22.20 7.49 32.15
C ARG A 365 22.20 7.59 30.62
N PHE A 366 21.41 8.50 30.06
CA PHE A 366 21.27 8.72 28.63
C PHE A 366 21.63 10.18 28.26
N PRO A 367 22.93 10.53 28.28
CA PRO A 367 23.39 11.87 27.96
C PRO A 367 23.31 12.15 26.46
N ASN A 368 23.16 13.44 26.12
CA ASN A 368 23.26 13.98 24.76
C ASN A 368 22.47 13.17 23.72
N PRO A 369 21.14 13.06 23.87
CA PRO A 369 20.32 12.26 22.98
C PRO A 369 20.23 12.89 21.59
N GLN A 370 20.32 12.05 20.57
CA GLN A 370 19.91 12.35 19.20
C GLN A 370 18.67 11.53 18.86
N PHE A 371 17.75 12.12 18.11
CA PHE A 371 16.42 11.57 17.93
C PHE A 371 16.13 11.29 16.46
N PHE A 372 15.66 10.08 16.18
CA PHE A 372 15.33 9.61 14.84
C PHE A 372 13.94 9.02 14.80
N VAL A 373 13.28 9.13 13.64
CA VAL A 373 12.08 8.36 13.32
C VAL A 373 12.42 7.49 12.13
N LEU A 374 12.41 6.17 12.32
CA LEU A 374 12.63 5.19 11.26
C LEU A 374 11.29 4.81 10.64
N THR A 375 11.11 5.05 9.34
CA THR A 375 9.86 4.81 8.61
C THR A 375 10.10 4.07 7.30
N PRO A 376 9.19 3.22 6.82
CA PRO A 376 9.24 2.72 5.45
C PRO A 376 9.28 3.86 4.44
N ASP A 377 9.81 3.58 3.26
CA ASP A 377 9.83 4.53 2.15
C ASP A 377 8.41 4.85 1.65
N TYR A 378 7.49 3.89 1.76
CA TYR A 378 6.07 4.07 1.44
C TYR A 378 5.23 4.77 2.51
N ASN A 379 5.72 4.90 3.75
CA ASN A 379 4.97 5.55 4.82
C ASN A 379 5.46 6.98 5.01
N ASN A 380 4.79 7.92 4.32
CA ASN A 380 5.14 9.33 4.41
C ASN A 380 4.53 10.02 5.65
N VAL A 381 4.98 9.62 6.84
CA VAL A 381 4.68 10.34 8.08
C VAL A 381 5.17 11.79 7.94
N ASP A 382 4.23 12.74 7.95
CA ASP A 382 4.53 14.17 8.01
C ASP A 382 4.87 14.53 9.44
N LEU A 383 6.14 14.79 9.72
CA LEU A 383 6.58 15.16 11.05
C LEU A 383 6.15 16.59 11.43
N SER A 384 5.93 17.48 10.46
CA SER A 384 5.71 18.91 10.70
C SER A 384 4.46 19.23 11.52
N GLN A 385 3.50 18.30 11.56
CA GLN A 385 2.29 18.40 12.36
C GLN A 385 2.52 18.17 13.87
N TYR A 386 3.63 17.56 14.27
CA TYR A 386 3.88 17.19 15.67
C TYR A 386 4.71 18.24 16.41
N THR A 387 4.46 18.36 17.71
CA THR A 387 5.28 19.18 18.61
C THR A 387 6.69 18.57 18.74
N CYS A 388 7.72 19.41 18.76
CA CYS A 388 9.15 19.02 18.80
C CYS A 388 9.64 18.26 17.56
N ASN A 389 8.92 18.31 16.43
CA ASN A 389 9.33 17.64 15.20
C ASN A 389 10.71 18.05 14.71
N GLU A 390 11.10 19.30 14.91
CA GLU A 390 12.38 19.87 14.49
C GLU A 390 13.58 19.26 15.22
N LYS A 391 13.33 18.42 16.23
CA LYS A 391 14.34 17.70 17.01
C LYS A 391 14.63 16.31 16.46
N TYR A 392 13.79 15.81 15.56
CA TYR A 392 13.88 14.47 15.01
C TYR A 392 14.40 14.50 13.58
N THR A 393 15.28 13.55 13.26
CA THR A 393 15.68 13.27 11.89
C THR A 393 14.89 12.07 11.36
N LYS A 394 14.19 12.25 10.24
CA LYS A 394 13.51 11.14 9.56
C LYS A 394 14.54 10.28 8.82
N VAL A 395 14.46 8.97 9.00
CA VAL A 395 15.34 7.97 8.37
C VAL A 395 14.47 6.89 7.75
N HIS A 396 14.90 6.36 6.61
CA HIS A 396 14.16 5.35 5.88
C HIS A 396 14.73 3.95 6.06
N TYR A 397 13.85 2.94 6.00
CA TYR A 397 14.26 1.53 5.96
C TYR A 397 15.17 1.24 4.78
N SER A 398 15.01 1.93 3.63
CA SER A 398 15.94 1.82 2.51
C SER A 398 17.39 2.18 2.86
N GLN A 399 17.60 3.17 3.72
CA GLN A 399 18.94 3.55 4.18
C GLN A 399 19.56 2.45 5.06
N LEU A 400 18.77 1.89 5.98
CA LEU A 400 19.20 0.79 6.84
C LEU A 400 19.48 -0.49 6.02
N TYR A 401 18.55 -0.85 5.14
CA TYR A 401 18.66 -2.02 4.26
C TYR A 401 19.89 -1.92 3.36
N ALA A 402 20.06 -0.80 2.64
CA ALA A 402 21.21 -0.57 1.77
C ALA A 402 22.53 -0.66 2.54
N TYR A 403 22.60 -0.07 3.74
CA TYR A 403 23.78 -0.19 4.60
C TYR A 403 24.06 -1.65 4.98
N LEU A 404 23.09 -2.36 5.57
CA LEU A 404 23.30 -3.72 6.07
C LEU A 404 23.69 -4.71 4.96
N LYS A 405 23.15 -4.56 3.74
CA LYS A 405 23.53 -5.38 2.57
C LYS A 405 25.01 -5.25 2.19
N THR A 406 25.67 -4.16 2.55
CA THR A 406 27.09 -3.95 2.23
C THR A 406 28.04 -4.60 3.25
N THR A 407 27.53 -4.97 4.42
CA THR A 407 28.32 -5.46 5.57
C THR A 407 28.89 -6.86 5.33
N ALA A 408 29.95 -7.19 6.05
CA ALA A 408 30.57 -8.51 5.96
C ALA A 408 29.65 -9.60 6.56
N GLU A 409 28.89 -9.25 7.59
CA GLU A 409 27.94 -10.11 8.29
C GLU A 409 26.87 -10.64 7.34
N TYR A 410 26.35 -9.77 6.46
CA TYR A 410 25.39 -10.17 5.44
C TYR A 410 26.06 -11.01 4.34
N LYS A 411 27.21 -10.56 3.82
CA LYS A 411 27.89 -11.20 2.68
C LYS A 411 28.46 -12.59 2.97
N ASN A 412 28.86 -12.85 4.20
CA ASN A 412 29.53 -14.10 4.58
C ASN A 412 28.56 -15.25 4.89
N ASP A 413 27.25 -14.98 4.89
CA ASP A 413 26.15 -15.95 5.11
C ASP A 413 26.30 -16.87 6.33
N GLY A 414 27.12 -16.47 7.30
CA GLY A 414 27.44 -17.27 8.49
C GLY A 414 26.41 -17.15 9.60
N ASP A 415 25.56 -16.12 9.56
CA ASP A 415 24.46 -15.91 10.50
C ASP A 415 23.15 -15.80 9.74
N TYR A 416 22.55 -16.95 9.47
CA TYR A 416 21.28 -17.05 8.74
C TYR A 416 20.17 -16.17 9.33
N GLN A 417 20.12 -16.02 10.66
CA GLN A 417 19.11 -15.16 11.31
C GLN A 417 19.30 -13.69 10.96
N PHE A 418 20.55 -13.24 10.85
CA PHE A 418 20.86 -11.89 10.40
C PHE A 418 20.51 -11.71 8.92
N HIS A 419 20.78 -12.71 8.08
CA HIS A 419 20.42 -12.69 6.66
C HIS A 419 18.89 -12.53 6.48
N GLU A 420 18.11 -13.39 7.13
CA GLU A 420 16.64 -13.36 7.12
C GLU A 420 16.08 -12.01 7.58
N TYR A 421 16.67 -11.42 8.62
CA TYR A 421 16.29 -10.09 9.08
C TYR A 421 16.61 -9.01 8.03
N VAL A 422 17.80 -9.03 7.44
CA VAL A 422 18.18 -8.02 6.44
C VAL A 422 17.28 -8.13 5.21
N ASP A 423 17.01 -9.34 4.73
CA ASP A 423 16.12 -9.57 3.60
C ASP A 423 14.68 -9.14 3.90
N SER A 424 14.21 -9.30 5.13
CA SER A 424 12.85 -8.85 5.50
C SER A 424 12.69 -7.32 5.40
N LEU A 425 13.78 -6.55 5.53
CA LEU A 425 13.76 -5.09 5.39
C LEU A 425 13.46 -4.62 3.95
N GLU A 426 13.68 -5.46 2.94
CA GLU A 426 13.50 -5.11 1.52
C GLU A 426 12.10 -4.54 1.25
N ARG A 427 11.08 -5.14 1.89
CA ARG A 427 9.70 -4.68 1.76
C ARG A 427 9.47 -3.28 2.31
N HIS A 428 10.11 -2.95 3.43
CA HIS A 428 9.99 -1.63 4.04
C HIS A 428 10.88 -0.59 3.37
N ALA A 429 11.93 -1.05 2.67
CA ALA A 429 12.75 -0.24 1.78
C ALA A 429 12.08 0.06 0.43
N SER A 430 11.00 -0.66 0.08
CA SER A 430 10.24 -0.42 -1.15
C SER A 430 9.53 0.95 -1.10
N PRO A 431 9.51 1.71 -2.21
CA PRO A 431 8.82 2.99 -2.28
C PRO A 431 7.28 2.88 -2.15
N TYR A 432 6.73 1.66 -2.23
CA TYR A 432 5.30 1.38 -2.08
C TYR A 432 5.06 0.12 -1.23
N ASP A 433 3.94 0.12 -0.52
CA ASP A 433 3.46 -1.06 0.20
C ASP A 433 2.80 -2.04 -0.79
N ASN A 434 3.43 -3.20 -0.95
CA ASN A 434 3.04 -4.22 -1.92
C ASN A 434 2.29 -5.39 -1.28
N GLU A 435 1.99 -5.35 0.03
CA GLU A 435 1.40 -6.48 0.76
C GLU A 435 0.22 -7.10 0.04
N LEU A 436 -0.79 -6.27 -0.23
CA LEU A 436 -2.07 -6.72 -0.76
C LEU A 436 -1.92 -7.18 -2.21
N TYR A 437 -1.00 -6.60 -2.97
CA TYR A 437 -0.68 -7.04 -4.32
C TYR A 437 -0.08 -8.44 -4.30
N VAL A 438 1.00 -8.64 -3.54
CA VAL A 438 1.71 -9.93 -3.44
C VAL A 438 0.79 -11.00 -2.84
N THR A 439 0.09 -10.68 -1.76
CA THR A 439 -0.86 -11.60 -1.10
C THR A 439 -1.98 -12.02 -2.05
N THR A 440 -2.53 -11.08 -2.84
CA THR A 440 -3.59 -11.40 -3.81
C THR A 440 -3.08 -12.31 -4.91
N LEU A 441 -1.87 -12.08 -5.41
CA LEU A 441 -1.23 -12.93 -6.42
C LEU A 441 -0.94 -14.33 -5.88
N GLN A 442 -0.34 -14.43 -4.70
CA GLN A 442 -0.01 -15.71 -4.07
C GLN A 442 -1.27 -16.57 -3.90
N ARG A 443 -2.31 -16.02 -3.27
CA ARG A 443 -3.58 -16.75 -3.07
C ARG A 443 -4.24 -17.15 -4.37
N PHE A 444 -4.14 -16.31 -5.40
CA PHE A 444 -4.66 -16.64 -6.74
C PHE A 444 -3.93 -17.85 -7.34
N MET A 445 -2.61 -17.93 -7.17
CA MET A 445 -1.82 -19.09 -7.58
C MET A 445 -2.13 -20.34 -6.75
N ASP A 446 -2.24 -20.20 -5.43
CA ASP A 446 -2.60 -21.29 -4.52
C ASP A 446 -3.95 -21.89 -4.92
N MET A 447 -4.99 -21.07 -5.15
CA MET A 447 -6.30 -21.57 -5.58
C MET A 447 -6.28 -22.25 -6.94
N ILE A 448 -5.42 -21.81 -7.86
CA ILE A 448 -5.23 -22.49 -9.15
C ILE A 448 -4.59 -23.86 -8.92
N GLN A 449 -3.58 -23.97 -8.04
CA GLN A 449 -2.92 -25.24 -7.72
C GLN A 449 -3.87 -26.20 -6.98
N ASP A 450 -4.57 -25.73 -5.96
CA ASP A 450 -5.52 -26.50 -5.17
C ASP A 450 -6.71 -27.01 -6.01
N SER A 451 -7.11 -26.26 -7.05
CA SER A 451 -8.18 -26.70 -7.96
C SER A 451 -7.72 -27.78 -8.96
N LYS A 452 -6.42 -28.04 -9.06
CA LYS A 452 -5.84 -29.06 -9.98
C LYS A 452 -5.52 -30.37 -9.29
N THR A 453 -5.36 -30.35 -7.96
CA THR A 453 -5.23 -31.54 -7.11
C THR A 453 -6.58 -32.19 -6.85
#